data_AF-A0A2E7H8U5-F1
#
_entry.id   AF-A0A2E7H8U5-F1
#
_cell.length_a   1.000
_cell.length_b   1.000
_cell.length_c   1.000
_cell.angle_alpha   90.00
_cell.angle_beta   90.00
_cell.angle_gamma   90.00
#
_symmetry.space_group_name_H-M   'P 1'
#
loop_
_entity.id
_entity.type
_entity.pdbx_description
1 polymer ?
#
loop_
_entity_poly.entity_id
_entity_poly.type
_entity_poly.pdbx_seq_one_letter_code
_entity_poly.pdbx_strand_id
1 'polypeptide(L)'
;ANHAEILRIALESGDLNLRIQATRVLGENKVIRAVPVLIKLLTDDEPRIRTAAMQSLDRIGWGGHSNAIVDAIAPESERIAFYTDWQVMRRQLPENQRREMLADERQGIRRMAALGLMEEGDRDLQRRALSFLESSDAGFGAGLAISASKRNFRDSTKVIFETKTPFQIRFTSDGSSPTNTSPKAPKEITVSDEMTIKAAIFDGKRRVSEIESITVHKITESEWKDRLFVEGITRKGSAKSYRANLDGLQRGVLVYADRQYTFTEIPDALAGATHLRTHNDDKANHEAEFLRFQTNLPAVLYLAYDGRTAPPKALVAGMEKTDMMLKISNGESFSVYRRSVKAGEVILGGNKVGGSGGESMYQVFISRAVAKKTTIAEAKEALPKAELKHGKEIFFGRGTCFACHKVGDRGVAIGPDLVGIGKRRDMDYVIQSTLEPDAYIVEGFQQTSLEMKDGRVLFGMIGEETALSMKLVLLTGEQIVVKPDEVKKRSDAKNSIMPASLSNTLSGQDVADISAWIMSLK
;
A
#
# COMPACT_ATOMS: atom_id res chain seq x y z
N ALA A 1 -35.84 14.94 -15.30
CA ALA A 1 -35.73 15.40 -13.90
C ALA A 1 -35.78 16.93 -13.86
N ASN A 2 -36.18 17.56 -12.73
CA ASN A 2 -36.08 19.02 -12.60
C ASN A 2 -34.59 19.41 -12.47
N HIS A 3 -33.93 19.65 -13.61
CA HIS A 3 -32.49 19.93 -13.59
C HIS A 3 -32.14 21.24 -12.87
N ALA A 4 -33.11 22.14 -12.61
CA ALA A 4 -32.86 23.36 -11.82
C ALA A 4 -32.62 23.01 -10.34
N GLU A 5 -33.40 22.08 -9.81
CA GLU A 5 -33.22 21.60 -8.44
C GLU A 5 -31.94 20.79 -8.28
N ILE A 6 -31.58 19.96 -9.27
CA ILE A 6 -30.33 19.20 -9.25
C ILE A 6 -29.11 20.14 -9.28
N LEU A 7 -29.16 21.20 -10.09
CA LEU A 7 -28.10 22.22 -10.12
C LEU A 7 -27.95 22.91 -8.76
N ARG A 8 -29.07 23.27 -8.12
CA ARG A 8 -29.08 23.87 -6.79
C ARG A 8 -28.47 22.93 -5.75
N ILE A 9 -28.87 21.66 -5.76
CA ILE A 9 -28.33 20.63 -4.85
C ILE A 9 -26.82 20.46 -5.05
N ALA A 10 -26.33 20.38 -6.28
CA ALA A 10 -24.90 20.21 -6.57
C ALA A 10 -24.05 21.38 -5.99
N LEU A 11 -24.59 22.60 -6.01
CA LEU A 11 -23.90 23.79 -5.54
C LEU A 11 -24.03 24.05 -4.03
N GLU A 12 -25.21 23.83 -3.46
CA GLU A 12 -25.59 24.41 -2.17
C GLU A 12 -25.86 23.39 -1.06
N SER A 13 -26.00 22.10 -1.38
CA SER A 13 -26.36 21.09 -0.38
C SER A 13 -25.27 20.97 0.70
N GLY A 14 -25.64 21.04 1.98
CA GLY A 14 -24.71 20.73 3.07
C GLY A 14 -24.34 19.24 3.16
N ASP A 15 -25.14 18.35 2.53
CA ASP A 15 -24.83 16.93 2.41
C ASP A 15 -23.93 16.69 1.21
N LEU A 16 -22.71 16.22 1.49
CA LEU A 16 -21.69 15.95 0.49
C LEU A 16 -22.07 14.84 -0.48
N ASN A 17 -22.67 13.75 0.00
CA ASN A 17 -23.07 12.65 -0.87
C ASN A 17 -24.14 13.14 -1.84
N LEU A 18 -25.08 13.96 -1.35
CA LEU A 18 -26.10 14.55 -2.19
C LEU A 18 -25.51 15.49 -3.25
N ARG A 19 -24.50 16.30 -2.91
CA ARG A 19 -23.76 17.14 -3.87
C ARG A 19 -23.07 16.31 -4.96
N ILE A 20 -22.36 15.25 -4.57
CA ILE A 20 -21.65 14.36 -5.51
C ILE A 20 -22.66 13.69 -6.45
N GLN A 21 -23.74 13.12 -5.92
CA GLN A 21 -24.74 12.43 -6.72
C GLN A 21 -25.46 13.39 -7.66
N ALA A 22 -25.85 14.58 -7.18
CA ALA A 22 -26.43 15.62 -8.03
C ALA A 22 -25.49 16.02 -9.17
N THR A 23 -24.19 16.17 -8.88
CA THR A 23 -23.16 16.47 -9.89
C THR A 23 -23.10 15.37 -10.96
N ARG A 24 -23.03 14.09 -10.56
CA ARG A 24 -23.02 12.94 -11.49
C ARG A 24 -24.28 12.87 -12.35
N VAL A 25 -25.44 13.11 -11.76
CA VAL A 25 -26.75 13.08 -12.45
C VAL A 25 -26.82 14.15 -13.56
N LEU A 26 -26.14 15.29 -13.42
CA LEU A 26 -26.05 16.31 -14.48
C LEU A 26 -25.28 15.78 -15.70
N GLY A 27 -24.19 15.05 -15.47
CA GLY A 27 -23.42 14.39 -16.53
C GLY A 27 -24.18 13.22 -17.17
N GLU A 28 -24.83 12.39 -16.38
CA GLU A 28 -25.65 11.25 -16.85
C GLU A 28 -26.78 11.69 -17.78
N ASN A 29 -27.47 12.76 -17.41
CA ASN A 29 -28.55 13.32 -18.21
C ASN A 29 -28.05 14.25 -19.33
N LYS A 30 -26.73 14.37 -19.52
CA LYS A 30 -26.08 15.24 -20.51
C LYS A 30 -26.63 16.68 -20.49
N VAL A 31 -26.78 17.25 -19.31
CA VAL A 31 -27.41 18.56 -19.12
C VAL A 31 -26.45 19.66 -19.57
N ILE A 32 -26.54 20.10 -20.82
CA ILE A 32 -25.63 21.11 -21.42
C ILE A 32 -25.59 22.41 -20.59
N ARG A 33 -26.74 22.87 -20.09
CA ARG A 33 -26.82 24.08 -19.25
C ARG A 33 -26.08 23.96 -17.91
N ALA A 34 -25.64 22.76 -17.52
CA ALA A 34 -24.87 22.52 -16.32
C ALA A 34 -23.37 22.78 -16.49
N VAL A 35 -22.87 22.89 -17.73
CA VAL A 35 -21.43 23.02 -18.01
C VAL A 35 -20.77 24.16 -17.21
N PRO A 36 -21.34 25.39 -17.11
CA PRO A 36 -20.74 26.44 -16.28
C PRO A 36 -20.64 26.07 -14.79
N VAL A 37 -21.62 25.32 -14.28
CA VAL A 37 -21.63 24.86 -12.89
C VAL A 37 -20.59 23.75 -12.69
N LEU A 38 -20.50 22.80 -13.61
CA LEU A 38 -19.52 21.73 -13.54
C LEU A 38 -18.08 22.27 -13.61
N ILE A 39 -17.82 23.27 -14.46
CA ILE A 39 -16.52 23.96 -14.52
C ILE A 39 -16.19 24.60 -13.16
N LYS A 40 -17.16 25.27 -12.53
CA LYS A 40 -16.98 25.82 -11.18
C LYS A 40 -16.67 24.72 -10.15
N LEU A 41 -17.29 23.55 -10.26
CA LEU A 41 -17.08 22.44 -9.34
C LEU A 41 -15.72 21.74 -9.53
N LEU A 42 -15.01 21.99 -10.65
CA LEU A 42 -13.61 21.55 -10.83
C LEU A 42 -12.63 22.27 -9.89
N THR A 43 -13.06 23.33 -9.20
CA THR A 43 -12.23 24.02 -8.19
C THR A 43 -12.80 23.88 -6.78
N ASP A 44 -13.68 22.91 -6.55
CA ASP A 44 -14.24 22.65 -5.22
C ASP A 44 -13.17 22.12 -4.25
N ASP A 45 -13.26 22.47 -2.97
CA ASP A 45 -12.31 22.00 -1.95
C ASP A 45 -12.33 20.47 -1.80
N GLU A 46 -13.46 19.82 -2.07
CA GLU A 46 -13.62 18.37 -1.98
C GLU A 46 -13.25 17.65 -3.30
N PRO A 47 -12.18 16.84 -3.33
CA PRO A 47 -11.69 16.18 -4.54
C PRO A 47 -12.72 15.25 -5.21
N ARG A 48 -13.62 14.65 -4.42
CA ARG A 48 -14.69 13.80 -4.98
C ARG A 48 -15.70 14.60 -5.79
N ILE A 49 -15.94 15.86 -5.42
CA ILE A 49 -16.79 16.76 -6.20
C ILE A 49 -16.08 17.14 -7.51
N ARG A 50 -14.79 17.51 -7.45
CA ARG A 50 -13.98 17.81 -8.64
C ARG A 50 -13.95 16.63 -9.61
N THR A 51 -13.70 15.42 -9.09
CA THR A 51 -13.74 14.17 -9.87
C THR A 51 -15.11 13.94 -10.52
N ALA A 52 -16.20 14.07 -9.75
CA ALA A 52 -17.56 13.92 -10.29
C ALA A 52 -17.90 14.97 -11.35
N ALA A 53 -17.40 16.20 -11.19
CA ALA A 53 -17.59 17.28 -12.15
C ALA A 53 -16.83 17.01 -13.46
N MET A 54 -15.56 16.59 -13.38
CA MET A 54 -14.78 16.24 -14.57
C MET A 54 -15.38 15.05 -15.32
N GLN A 55 -15.80 14.00 -14.62
CA GLN A 55 -16.51 12.86 -15.22
C GLN A 55 -17.82 13.28 -15.90
N SER A 56 -18.52 14.26 -15.33
CA SER A 56 -19.76 14.78 -15.92
C SER A 56 -19.47 15.61 -17.18
N LEU A 57 -18.40 16.40 -17.17
CA LEU A 57 -17.91 17.13 -18.34
C LEU A 57 -17.42 16.20 -19.45
N ASP A 58 -16.81 15.06 -19.12
CA ASP A 58 -16.44 14.02 -20.10
C ASP A 58 -17.68 13.50 -20.85
N ARG A 59 -18.77 13.22 -20.12
CA ARG A 59 -20.01 12.70 -20.69
C ARG A 59 -20.76 13.73 -21.55
N ILE A 60 -20.74 15.01 -21.14
CA ILE A 60 -21.38 16.11 -21.87
C ILE A 60 -20.55 16.50 -23.10
N GLY A 61 -19.23 16.47 -22.97
CA GLY A 61 -18.28 16.99 -23.93
C GLY A 61 -17.82 18.40 -23.56
N TRP A 62 -16.54 18.68 -23.77
CA TRP A 62 -15.94 19.98 -23.43
C TRP A 62 -16.41 21.12 -24.35
N GLY A 63 -16.68 20.81 -25.63
CA GLY A 63 -17.16 21.78 -26.61
C GLY A 63 -16.31 23.06 -26.66
N GLY A 64 -16.97 24.23 -26.67
CA GLY A 64 -16.29 25.53 -26.66
C GLY A 64 -15.67 25.94 -25.31
N HIS A 65 -15.66 25.05 -24.31
CA HIS A 65 -15.23 25.36 -22.94
C HIS A 65 -13.85 24.81 -22.58
N SER A 66 -13.11 24.24 -23.54
CA SER A 66 -11.80 23.63 -23.28
C SER A 66 -10.84 24.52 -22.49
N ASN A 67 -10.74 25.81 -22.84
CA ASN A 67 -9.85 26.74 -22.14
C ASN A 67 -10.25 26.91 -20.66
N ALA A 68 -11.54 27.12 -20.40
CA ALA A 68 -12.04 27.29 -19.03
C ALA A 68 -11.86 26.02 -18.18
N ILE A 69 -11.99 24.84 -18.79
CA ILE A 69 -11.76 23.56 -18.12
C ILE A 69 -10.28 23.36 -17.81
N VAL A 70 -9.41 23.60 -18.80
CA VAL A 70 -7.94 23.54 -18.64
C VAL A 70 -7.48 24.51 -17.55
N ASP A 71 -8.03 25.72 -17.52
CA ASP A 71 -7.71 26.70 -16.48
C ASP A 71 -8.12 26.22 -15.07
N ALA A 72 -9.29 25.58 -14.96
CA ALA A 72 -9.82 25.10 -13.69
C ALA A 72 -9.02 23.93 -13.11
N ILE A 73 -8.51 23.02 -13.95
CA ILE A 73 -7.75 21.83 -13.51
C ILE A 73 -6.25 22.07 -13.37
N ALA A 74 -5.74 23.21 -13.82
CA ALA A 74 -4.33 23.53 -13.75
C ALA A 74 -3.68 23.40 -12.34
N PRO A 75 -4.34 23.76 -11.22
CA PRO A 75 -3.77 23.62 -9.88
C PRO A 75 -4.03 22.24 -9.24
N GLU A 76 -4.64 21.29 -9.96
CA GLU A 76 -5.00 19.99 -9.37
C GLU A 76 -3.76 19.23 -8.87
N SER A 77 -3.86 18.74 -7.63
CA SER A 77 -2.79 18.03 -6.94
C SER A 77 -3.26 16.75 -6.24
N GLU A 78 -4.58 16.57 -6.07
CA GLU A 78 -5.14 15.32 -5.56
C GLU A 78 -5.06 14.24 -6.63
N ARG A 79 -4.63 13.05 -6.23
CA ARG A 79 -4.23 11.97 -7.15
C ARG A 79 -5.37 11.48 -8.03
N ILE A 80 -6.56 11.26 -7.48
CA ILE A 80 -7.71 10.70 -8.22
C ILE A 80 -8.27 11.75 -9.17
N ALA A 81 -8.44 12.98 -8.69
CA ALA A 81 -8.90 14.10 -9.51
C ALA A 81 -7.90 14.40 -10.65
N PHE A 82 -6.60 14.52 -10.35
CA PHE A 82 -5.55 14.73 -11.35
C PHE A 82 -5.55 13.62 -12.41
N TYR A 83 -5.67 12.37 -11.97
CA TYR A 83 -5.72 11.22 -12.88
C TYR A 83 -6.95 11.29 -13.81
N THR A 84 -8.11 11.65 -13.26
CA THR A 84 -9.34 11.83 -14.01
C THR A 84 -9.19 12.96 -15.04
N ASP A 85 -8.61 14.08 -14.63
CA ASP A 85 -8.43 15.27 -15.47
C ASP A 85 -7.63 14.98 -16.73
N TRP A 86 -6.47 14.33 -16.62
CA TRP A 86 -5.65 14.06 -17.80
C TRP A 86 -6.25 12.97 -18.72
N GLN A 87 -6.96 11.99 -18.14
CA GLN A 87 -7.67 10.98 -18.92
C GLN A 87 -8.82 11.59 -19.72
N VAL A 88 -9.59 12.49 -19.10
CA VAL A 88 -10.66 13.21 -19.79
C VAL A 88 -10.08 14.18 -20.81
N MET A 89 -9.04 14.95 -20.47
CA MET A 89 -8.32 15.80 -21.41
C MET A 89 -7.85 15.02 -22.65
N ARG A 90 -7.29 13.82 -22.47
CA ARG A 90 -6.87 12.94 -23.56
C ARG A 90 -8.02 12.59 -24.51
N ARG A 91 -9.19 12.26 -23.97
CA ARG A 91 -10.38 11.89 -24.75
C ARG A 91 -11.07 13.09 -25.41
N GLN A 92 -11.07 14.24 -24.74
CA GLN A 92 -11.83 15.43 -25.13
C GLN A 92 -11.06 16.36 -26.05
N LEU A 93 -9.73 16.39 -25.95
CA LEU A 93 -8.89 17.25 -26.76
C LEU A 93 -8.19 16.48 -27.89
N PRO A 94 -8.24 17.01 -29.13
CA PRO A 94 -7.45 16.51 -30.24
C PRO A 94 -5.95 16.45 -29.92
N GLU A 95 -5.26 15.48 -30.52
CA GLU A 95 -3.82 15.26 -30.30
C GLU A 95 -2.99 16.53 -30.54
N ASN A 96 -3.29 17.29 -31.60
CA ASN A 96 -2.55 18.52 -31.93
C ASN A 96 -2.65 19.58 -30.83
N GLN A 97 -3.84 19.74 -30.22
CA GLN A 97 -4.01 20.68 -29.09
C GLN A 97 -3.21 20.22 -27.86
N ARG A 98 -3.20 18.92 -27.57
CA ARG A 98 -2.38 18.37 -26.48
C ARG A 98 -0.88 18.53 -26.74
N ARG A 99 -0.44 18.47 -28.00
CA ARG A 99 0.96 18.76 -28.36
C ARG A 99 1.33 20.21 -28.12
N GLU A 100 0.45 21.16 -28.42
CA GLU A 100 0.64 22.58 -28.09
C GLU A 100 0.76 22.79 -26.57
N MET A 101 -0.05 22.07 -25.78
CA MET A 101 -0.03 22.12 -24.31
C MET A 101 1.27 21.63 -23.66
N LEU A 102 2.14 20.93 -24.39
CA LEU A 102 3.48 20.60 -23.91
C LEU A 102 4.34 21.86 -23.64
N ALA A 103 3.97 23.00 -24.23
CA ALA A 103 4.61 24.30 -24.03
C ALA A 103 3.86 25.20 -23.02
N ASP A 104 2.78 24.73 -22.38
CA ASP A 104 2.01 25.52 -21.41
C ASP A 104 2.88 25.94 -20.22
N GLU A 105 2.73 27.16 -19.69
CA GLU A 105 3.53 27.64 -18.55
C GLU A 105 3.21 26.89 -17.25
N ARG A 106 2.00 26.34 -17.14
CA ARG A 106 1.50 25.63 -15.96
C ARG A 106 1.93 24.17 -15.99
N GLN A 107 2.66 23.76 -14.97
CA GLN A 107 3.26 22.43 -14.90
C GLN A 107 2.21 21.30 -14.94
N GLY A 108 1.09 21.47 -14.23
CA GLY A 108 0.00 20.49 -14.23
C GLY A 108 -0.47 20.18 -15.64
N ILE A 109 -0.71 21.20 -16.45
CA ILE A 109 -1.22 21.06 -17.83
C ILE A 109 -0.21 20.37 -18.75
N ARG A 110 1.07 20.79 -18.71
CA ARG A 110 2.12 20.09 -19.46
C ARG A 110 2.17 18.61 -19.13
N ARG A 111 2.08 18.27 -17.84
CA ARG A 111 2.12 16.89 -17.35
C ARG A 111 0.91 16.09 -17.83
N MET A 112 -0.29 16.64 -17.70
CA MET A 112 -1.53 16.00 -18.17
C MET A 112 -1.49 15.72 -19.68
N ALA A 113 -1.05 16.71 -20.47
CA ALA A 113 -0.91 16.57 -21.92
C ALA A 113 0.13 15.51 -22.32
N ALA A 114 1.30 15.50 -21.65
CA ALA A 114 2.34 14.51 -21.87
C ALA A 114 1.86 13.09 -21.53
N LEU A 115 1.20 12.90 -20.39
CA LEU A 115 0.60 11.61 -20.00
C LEU A 115 -0.38 11.11 -21.06
N GLY A 116 -1.23 12.01 -21.56
CA GLY A 116 -2.21 11.69 -22.59
C GLY A 116 -1.59 11.17 -23.88
N LEU A 117 -0.58 11.89 -24.39
CA LEU A 117 0.14 11.54 -25.62
C LEU A 117 0.97 10.25 -25.48
N MET A 118 1.56 10.01 -24.32
CA MET A 118 2.29 8.78 -24.05
C MET A 118 1.36 7.57 -24.03
N GLU A 119 0.16 7.68 -23.46
CA GLU A 119 -0.79 6.56 -23.45
C GLU A 119 -1.26 6.18 -24.86
N GLU A 120 -1.33 7.16 -25.77
CA GLU A 120 -1.67 6.94 -27.19
C GLU A 120 -0.51 6.46 -28.04
N GLY A 121 0.64 6.17 -27.42
CA GLY A 121 1.76 5.50 -28.08
C GLY A 121 2.83 6.43 -28.63
N ASP A 122 2.86 7.71 -28.24
CA ASP A 122 3.97 8.60 -28.61
C ASP A 122 5.29 8.10 -28.01
N ARG A 123 6.06 7.37 -28.83
CA ARG A 123 7.31 6.73 -28.42
C ARG A 123 8.41 7.73 -28.09
N ASP A 124 8.38 8.93 -28.67
CA ASP A 124 9.39 9.95 -28.37
C ASP A 124 9.14 10.56 -27.00
N LEU A 125 7.87 10.92 -26.72
CA LEU A 125 7.45 11.36 -25.41
C LEU A 125 7.61 10.25 -24.37
N GLN A 126 7.34 8.97 -24.67
CA GLN A 126 7.65 7.87 -23.76
C GLN A 126 9.17 7.76 -23.47
N ARG A 127 10.01 7.95 -24.50
CA ARG A 127 11.49 8.04 -24.37
C ARG A 127 11.97 9.33 -23.69
N ARG A 128 11.10 10.31 -23.51
CA ARG A 128 11.39 11.59 -22.88
C ARG A 128 10.44 11.89 -21.73
N ALA A 129 9.71 10.88 -21.23
CA ALA A 129 8.60 11.02 -20.28
C ALA A 129 9.09 11.74 -19.03
N LEU A 130 10.27 11.31 -18.64
CA LEU A 130 11.21 11.76 -17.66
C LEU A 130 11.53 13.27 -17.75
N SER A 131 11.66 13.84 -18.94
CA SER A 131 11.85 15.29 -19.13
C SER A 131 10.57 16.13 -19.07
N PHE A 132 9.39 15.50 -19.08
CA PHE A 132 8.08 16.16 -19.16
C PHE A 132 7.23 15.98 -17.91
N LEU A 133 7.34 14.85 -17.24
CA LEU A 133 6.64 14.56 -15.98
C LEU A 133 7.26 15.33 -14.80
N GLU A 134 8.29 16.12 -15.07
CA GLU A 134 9.29 16.63 -14.13
C GLU A 134 9.92 17.91 -14.67
N SER A 135 10.22 18.98 -13.95
CA SER A 135 10.75 19.15 -12.59
C SER A 135 9.93 18.49 -11.48
N SER A 136 10.26 17.30 -11.01
CA SER A 136 11.58 16.87 -10.56
C SER A 136 11.72 15.34 -10.62
N ASP A 137 12.70 14.84 -11.39
CA ASP A 137 13.65 13.75 -11.10
C ASP A 137 13.79 12.37 -11.81
N ALA A 138 12.79 11.65 -12.25
CA ALA A 138 12.77 10.71 -13.36
C ALA A 138 13.68 11.10 -14.52
N GLY A 139 14.87 10.50 -14.50
CA GLY A 139 15.60 10.01 -15.67
C GLY A 139 15.44 8.49 -15.79
N PHE A 140 15.51 7.98 -17.02
CA PHE A 140 15.53 6.55 -17.35
C PHE A 140 16.47 5.84 -16.37
N GLY A 141 15.91 4.96 -15.51
CA GLY A 141 16.63 3.98 -14.70
C GLY A 141 18.06 4.35 -14.34
N ALA A 142 18.25 5.50 -13.69
CA ALA A 142 19.57 6.02 -13.43
C ALA A 142 20.14 5.36 -12.17
N GLY A 143 20.52 4.09 -12.28
CA GLY A 143 21.59 3.42 -11.53
C GLY A 143 21.48 3.32 -10.01
N LEU A 144 20.81 4.22 -9.31
CA LEU A 144 20.85 4.43 -7.87
C LEU A 144 19.88 3.48 -7.17
N ALA A 145 20.42 2.59 -6.35
CA ALA A 145 19.65 1.84 -5.37
C ALA A 145 20.08 2.29 -3.98
N ILE A 146 19.10 2.64 -3.14
CA ILE A 146 19.32 2.87 -1.71
C ILE A 146 18.67 1.73 -0.92
N SER A 147 19.46 1.08 -0.06
CA SER A 147 18.98 -0.04 0.75
C SER A 147 19.50 0.04 2.17
N ALA A 148 18.78 -0.55 3.12
CA ALA A 148 19.24 -0.66 4.51
C ALA A 148 19.45 -2.13 4.86
N SER A 149 20.52 -2.43 5.59
CA SER A 149 20.77 -3.77 6.13
C SER A 149 19.64 -4.22 7.06
N LYS A 150 19.14 -3.29 7.89
CA LYS A 150 17.92 -3.41 8.68
C LYS A 150 17.11 -2.12 8.55
N ARG A 151 15.83 -2.20 8.14
CA ARG A 151 14.94 -1.02 8.13
C ARG A 151 14.47 -0.64 9.53
N ASN A 152 14.36 -1.61 10.44
CA ASN A 152 14.09 -1.41 11.86
C ASN A 152 15.31 -1.91 12.63
N PHE A 153 15.90 -1.08 13.49
CA PHE A 153 17.13 -1.41 14.21
C PHE A 153 17.12 -0.87 15.64
N ARG A 154 17.85 -1.51 16.56
CA ARG A 154 17.99 -1.02 17.95
C ARG A 154 19.19 -0.10 18.13
N ASP A 155 20.36 -0.59 17.73
CA ASP A 155 21.62 0.13 17.96
C ASP A 155 21.99 0.97 16.75
N SER A 156 22.17 0.29 15.60
CA SER A 156 22.46 0.94 14.32
C SER A 156 22.08 0.06 13.13
N THR A 157 22.00 0.69 11.96
CA THR A 157 21.87 0.03 10.66
C THR A 157 22.83 0.65 9.65
N LYS A 158 23.14 -0.10 8.61
CA LYS A 158 23.89 0.42 7.46
C LYS A 158 22.94 0.74 6.34
N VAL A 159 23.06 1.94 5.79
CA VAL A 159 22.40 2.33 4.55
C VAL A 159 23.43 2.34 3.44
N ILE A 160 23.15 1.59 2.38
CA ILE A 160 24.04 1.31 1.26
C ILE A 160 23.50 2.05 0.04
N PHE A 161 24.39 2.77 -0.64
CA PHE A 161 24.11 3.45 -1.89
C PHE A 161 24.85 2.72 -3.01
N GLU A 162 24.11 2.22 -4.00
CA GLU A 162 24.67 1.52 -5.14
C GLU A 162 24.34 2.31 -6.40
N THR A 163 25.33 2.55 -7.26
CA THR A 163 25.10 3.11 -8.59
C THR A 163 25.85 2.33 -9.66
N LYS A 164 25.25 2.20 -10.84
CA LYS A 164 25.91 1.69 -12.04
C LYS A 164 26.56 2.79 -12.90
N THR A 165 26.39 4.06 -12.52
CA THR A 165 26.91 5.21 -13.25
C THR A 165 28.16 5.77 -12.57
N PRO A 166 29.08 6.43 -13.30
CA PRO A 166 30.26 7.06 -12.70
C PRO A 166 29.97 8.40 -12.01
N PHE A 167 28.70 8.85 -12.02
CA PHE A 167 28.28 10.15 -11.51
C PHE A 167 28.15 10.18 -9.98
N GLN A 168 28.18 11.37 -9.39
CA GLN A 168 28.24 11.53 -7.93
C GLN A 168 26.86 11.40 -7.30
N ILE A 169 26.72 10.53 -6.32
CA ILE A 169 25.52 10.47 -5.47
C ILE A 169 25.61 11.59 -4.43
N ARG A 170 24.51 12.33 -4.28
CA ARG A 170 24.32 13.36 -3.25
C ARG A 170 23.16 12.94 -2.37
N PHE A 171 23.25 13.19 -1.06
CA PHE A 171 22.21 12.77 -0.12
C PHE A 171 21.95 13.80 0.97
N THR A 172 20.80 13.65 1.61
CA THR A 172 20.37 14.36 2.81
C THR A 172 19.86 13.33 3.82
N SER A 173 19.96 13.67 5.11
CA SER A 173 19.54 12.81 6.23
C SER A 173 18.32 13.34 6.99
N ASP A 174 17.84 14.52 6.63
CA ASP A 174 16.72 15.23 7.27
C ASP A 174 15.41 15.11 6.47
N GLY A 175 15.41 14.29 5.41
CA GLY A 175 14.27 14.14 4.51
C GLY A 175 14.07 15.29 3.53
N SER A 176 14.95 16.30 3.48
CA SER A 176 14.92 17.33 2.44
C SER A 176 15.39 16.76 1.09
N SER A 177 15.02 17.38 -0.03
CA SER A 177 15.48 16.94 -1.35
C SER A 177 16.97 17.28 -1.54
N PRO A 178 17.85 16.32 -1.90
CA PRO A 178 19.25 16.60 -2.17
C PRO A 178 19.43 17.55 -3.36
N THR A 179 20.40 18.45 -3.23
CA THR A 179 20.83 19.40 -4.26
C THR A 179 22.26 19.11 -4.70
N ASN A 180 22.75 19.83 -5.72
CA ASN A 180 24.14 19.70 -6.16
C ASN A 180 25.18 20.16 -5.12
N THR A 181 24.75 20.86 -4.07
CA THR A 181 25.58 21.28 -2.92
C THR A 181 25.45 20.36 -1.71
N SER A 182 24.49 19.44 -1.69
CA SER A 182 24.35 18.46 -0.61
C SER A 182 25.61 17.59 -0.44
N PRO A 183 25.83 16.96 0.73
CA PRO A 183 26.95 16.04 0.93
C PRO A 183 27.00 14.92 -0.11
N LYS A 184 28.21 14.52 -0.52
CA LYS A 184 28.40 13.33 -1.37
C LYS A 184 28.12 12.07 -0.55
N ALA A 185 27.34 11.15 -1.10
CA ALA A 185 27.08 9.89 -0.43
C ALA A 185 28.32 8.99 -0.50
N PRO A 186 28.80 8.44 0.63
CA PRO A 186 29.75 7.35 0.61
C PRO A 186 29.08 6.05 0.11
N LYS A 187 29.84 4.97 -0.04
CA LYS A 187 29.28 3.66 -0.41
C LYS A 187 28.26 3.16 0.62
N GLU A 188 28.53 3.40 1.90
CA GLU A 188 27.62 3.11 3.00
C GLU A 188 27.74 4.16 4.11
N ILE A 189 26.65 4.40 4.82
CA ILE A 189 26.62 5.15 6.08
C ILE A 189 26.09 4.28 7.21
N THR A 190 26.58 4.52 8.42
CA THR A 190 26.01 3.94 9.64
C THR A 190 25.04 4.94 10.26
N VAL A 191 23.83 4.48 10.53
CA VAL A 191 22.74 5.27 11.11
C VAL A 191 22.40 4.69 12.47
N SER A 192 22.38 5.50 13.52
CA SER A 192 22.10 5.11 14.91
C SER A 192 20.82 5.75 15.49
N ASP A 193 20.09 6.52 14.69
CA ASP A 193 18.80 7.12 15.05
C ASP A 193 17.79 7.08 13.89
N GLU A 194 16.50 7.29 14.18
CA GLU A 194 15.48 7.37 13.14
C GLU A 194 15.86 8.44 12.12
N MET A 195 15.87 8.07 10.84
CA MET A 195 16.38 8.94 9.78
C MET A 195 15.65 8.67 8.47
N THR A 196 15.26 9.75 7.78
CA THR A 196 14.81 9.68 6.38
C THR A 196 15.91 10.21 5.48
N ILE A 197 16.44 9.31 4.67
CA ILE A 197 17.52 9.59 3.74
C ILE A 197 16.93 9.75 2.36
N LYS A 198 17.28 10.85 1.69
CA LYS A 198 16.96 11.08 0.28
C LYS A 198 18.26 11.20 -0.49
N ALA A 199 18.36 10.55 -1.65
CA ALA A 199 19.57 10.54 -2.46
C ALA A 199 19.26 10.64 -3.94
N ALA A 200 20.10 11.35 -4.68
CA ALA A 200 20.02 11.45 -6.13
C ALA A 200 21.43 11.55 -6.75
N ILE A 201 21.55 11.17 -8.01
CA ILE A 201 22.78 11.25 -8.79
C ILE A 201 22.87 12.63 -9.45
N PHE A 202 24.06 13.23 -9.40
CA PHE A 202 24.39 14.49 -10.04
C PHE A 202 25.58 14.35 -10.98
N ASP A 203 25.41 14.91 -12.18
CA ASP A 203 26.49 15.21 -13.12
C ASP A 203 26.78 16.73 -13.07
N GLY A 204 27.87 17.08 -12.38
CA GLY A 204 28.20 18.47 -12.08
C GLY A 204 27.07 19.17 -11.30
N LYS A 205 26.43 20.16 -11.93
CA LYS A 205 25.32 20.91 -11.34
C LYS A 205 23.95 20.31 -11.61
N ARG A 206 23.85 19.37 -12.57
CA ARG A 206 22.59 18.80 -13.05
C ARG A 206 22.30 17.51 -12.32
N ARG A 207 21.09 17.38 -11.78
CA ARG A 207 20.56 16.13 -11.25
C ARG A 207 20.14 15.21 -12.40
N VAL A 208 20.49 13.94 -12.35
CA VAL A 208 20.35 12.97 -13.45
C VAL A 208 19.68 11.65 -13.05
N SER A 209 19.22 11.53 -11.81
CA SER A 209 18.39 10.40 -11.34
C SER A 209 17.27 10.91 -10.45
N GLU A 210 16.26 10.07 -10.25
CA GLU A 210 15.23 10.27 -9.23
C GLU A 210 15.81 10.53 -7.85
N ILE A 211 15.03 11.19 -7.00
CA ILE A 211 15.26 11.16 -5.56
C ILE A 211 14.74 9.82 -5.03
N GLU A 212 15.67 8.93 -4.79
CA GLU A 212 15.44 7.73 -4.03
C GLU A 212 15.30 8.10 -2.55
N SER A 213 14.37 7.44 -1.84
CA SER A 213 14.14 7.70 -0.42
C SER A 213 14.04 6.42 0.39
N ILE A 214 14.73 6.40 1.54
CA ILE A 214 14.58 5.36 2.54
C ILE A 214 14.43 5.99 3.92
N THR A 215 13.44 5.50 4.67
CA THR A 215 13.36 5.75 6.11
C THR A 215 13.83 4.51 6.85
N VAL A 216 14.75 4.71 7.78
CA VAL A 216 15.16 3.69 8.75
C VAL A 216 14.64 4.09 10.13
N HIS A 217 14.05 3.13 10.83
CA HIS A 217 13.38 3.34 12.10
C HIS A 217 14.21 2.76 13.25
N LYS A 218 14.46 3.59 14.26
CA LYS A 218 15.07 3.13 15.51
C LYS A 218 13.99 2.59 16.42
N ILE A 219 14.07 1.30 16.69
CA ILE A 219 13.19 0.60 17.63
C ILE A 219 13.46 1.14 19.02
N THR A 220 12.44 1.71 19.65
CA THR A 220 12.53 2.23 21.01
C THR A 220 12.50 1.10 22.04
N GLU A 221 12.90 1.39 23.28
CA GLU A 221 12.78 0.40 24.37
C GLU A 221 11.33 0.03 24.69
N SER A 222 10.37 0.95 24.49
CA SER A 222 8.95 0.63 24.59
C SER A 222 8.53 -0.32 23.47
N GLU A 223 8.87 0.01 22.22
CA GLU A 223 8.51 -0.83 21.08
C GLU A 223 9.13 -2.23 21.20
N TRP A 224 10.39 -2.34 21.63
CA TRP A 224 11.05 -3.63 21.81
C TRP A 224 10.39 -4.51 22.89
N LYS A 225 9.79 -3.92 23.92
CA LYS A 225 9.09 -4.68 24.97
C LYS A 225 7.69 -5.10 24.56
N ASP A 226 7.05 -4.33 23.69
CA ASP A 226 5.62 -4.49 23.41
C ASP A 226 5.34 -5.16 22.04
N ARG A 227 6.26 -5.06 21.09
CA ARG A 227 6.15 -5.61 19.73
C ARG A 227 6.97 -6.88 19.57
N LEU A 228 6.42 -7.84 18.83
CA LEU A 228 7.14 -9.03 18.42
C LEU A 228 8.05 -8.72 17.22
N PHE A 229 9.33 -9.03 17.37
CA PHE A 229 10.35 -8.96 16.33
C PHE A 229 10.89 -10.35 16.03
N VAL A 230 11.13 -10.61 14.75
CA VAL A 230 11.84 -11.79 14.26
C VAL A 230 13.15 -11.34 13.64
N GLU A 231 14.28 -11.76 14.23
CA GLU A 231 15.62 -11.37 13.80
C GLU A 231 16.56 -12.57 13.66
N GLY A 232 17.78 -12.33 13.16
CA GLY A 232 18.83 -13.35 13.12
C GLY A 232 18.48 -14.56 12.24
N ILE A 233 17.70 -14.34 11.17
CA ILE A 233 17.22 -15.41 10.30
C ILE A 233 18.40 -16.02 9.55
N THR A 234 18.65 -17.31 9.74
CA THR A 234 19.67 -18.09 9.02
C THR A 234 19.08 -19.39 8.52
N ARG A 235 19.62 -19.90 7.39
CA ARG A 235 19.11 -21.12 6.75
C ARG A 235 20.18 -21.96 6.06
N LYS A 236 19.98 -23.28 5.99
CA LYS A 236 20.84 -24.23 5.26
C LYS A 236 20.17 -24.74 3.99
N GLY A 237 20.24 -24.00 2.88
CA GLY A 237 19.54 -24.28 1.62
C GLY A 237 20.14 -23.56 0.41
N SER A 238 19.41 -23.51 -0.70
CA SER A 238 19.83 -22.85 -1.95
C SER A 238 19.47 -21.35 -1.99
N ALA A 239 18.44 -20.94 -1.26
CA ALA A 239 17.85 -19.60 -1.31
C ALA A 239 18.73 -18.47 -0.76
N LYS A 240 19.04 -17.40 -1.49
CA LYS A 240 20.00 -16.37 -1.01
C LYS A 240 19.71 -15.73 0.36
N SER A 241 18.44 -15.54 0.73
CA SER A 241 18.05 -14.99 2.05
C SER A 241 16.59 -15.30 2.38
N TYR A 242 16.26 -15.51 3.65
CA TYR A 242 14.86 -15.48 4.12
C TYR A 242 14.61 -14.13 4.78
N ARG A 243 13.38 -13.61 4.66
CA ARG A 243 12.99 -12.33 5.26
C ARG A 243 11.73 -12.51 6.08
N ALA A 244 11.71 -11.91 7.27
CA ALA A 244 10.49 -11.73 8.03
C ALA A 244 9.79 -10.47 7.52
N ASN A 245 8.57 -10.65 7.06
CA ASN A 245 7.66 -9.54 6.84
C ASN A 245 6.93 -9.33 8.16
N LEU A 246 7.41 -8.32 8.90
CA LEU A 246 6.89 -7.96 10.21
C LEU A 246 5.49 -7.38 10.02
N ASP A 247 4.51 -8.10 10.54
CA ASP A 247 3.08 -7.78 10.55
C ASP A 247 2.45 -7.63 9.13
N GLY A 248 1.14 -7.81 9.02
CA GLY A 248 0.42 -7.60 7.75
C GLY A 248 0.28 -8.82 6.82
N LEU A 249 0.33 -10.05 7.36
CA LEU A 249 -0.16 -11.21 6.61
C LEU A 249 -1.65 -11.01 6.25
N GLN A 250 -1.94 -11.00 4.96
CA GLN A 250 -3.29 -10.85 4.42
C GLN A 250 -3.39 -11.51 3.04
N ARG A 251 -4.62 -11.65 2.53
CA ARG A 251 -4.86 -12.16 1.17
C ARG A 251 -4.15 -11.29 0.15
N GLY A 252 -3.61 -11.89 -0.91
CA GLY A 252 -2.81 -11.22 -1.93
C GLY A 252 -1.32 -11.10 -1.60
N VAL A 253 -0.89 -11.37 -0.36
CA VAL A 253 0.54 -11.42 -0.01
C VAL A 253 1.20 -12.63 -0.68
N LEU A 254 2.41 -12.43 -1.22
CA LEU A 254 3.21 -13.51 -1.80
C LEU A 254 3.54 -14.59 -0.77
N VAL A 255 3.33 -15.84 -1.16
CA VAL A 255 3.58 -17.04 -0.36
C VAL A 255 5.08 -17.32 -0.29
N TYR A 256 5.75 -17.27 -1.43
CA TYR A 256 7.18 -17.58 -1.55
C TYR A 256 7.96 -16.36 -2.01
N ALA A 257 9.24 -16.33 -1.67
CA ALA A 257 10.15 -15.27 -2.13
C ALA A 257 10.64 -15.49 -3.58
N ASP A 258 10.49 -16.70 -4.11
CA ASP A 258 10.96 -17.15 -5.44
C ASP A 258 9.82 -17.61 -6.37
N ARG A 259 8.55 -17.36 -6.01
CA ARG A 259 7.37 -17.65 -6.84
C ARG A 259 6.36 -16.52 -6.74
N GLN A 260 5.48 -16.42 -7.74
CA GLN A 260 4.45 -15.39 -7.83
C GLN A 260 3.08 -15.85 -7.29
N TYR A 261 3.05 -16.87 -6.43
CA TYR A 261 1.82 -17.32 -5.80
C TYR A 261 1.45 -16.43 -4.61
N THR A 262 0.16 -16.16 -4.44
CA THR A 262 -0.38 -15.32 -3.37
C THR A 262 -1.33 -16.11 -2.49
N PHE A 263 -1.44 -15.74 -1.21
CA PHE A 263 -2.47 -16.29 -0.33
C PHE A 263 -3.86 -15.82 -0.77
N THR A 264 -4.80 -16.75 -0.93
CA THR A 264 -6.18 -16.46 -1.32
C THR A 264 -7.14 -16.59 -0.13
N GLU A 265 -6.83 -17.46 0.82
CA GLU A 265 -7.56 -17.63 2.07
C GLU A 265 -6.59 -17.70 3.24
N ILE A 266 -6.85 -16.90 4.28
CA ILE A 266 -6.06 -16.82 5.50
C ILE A 266 -7.00 -16.90 6.70
N PRO A 267 -6.77 -17.83 7.65
CA PRO A 267 -7.50 -17.88 8.91
C PRO A 267 -7.34 -16.59 9.72
N ASP A 268 -8.40 -16.12 10.37
CA ASP A 268 -8.40 -14.87 11.14
C ASP A 268 -7.33 -14.84 12.25
N ALA A 269 -7.01 -16.00 12.83
CA ALA A 269 -5.98 -16.13 13.86
C ALA A 269 -4.55 -15.91 13.34
N LEU A 270 -4.34 -16.04 12.02
CA LEU A 270 -3.06 -15.79 11.35
C LEU A 270 -3.00 -14.43 10.66
N ALA A 271 -4.15 -13.78 10.45
CA ALA A 271 -4.18 -12.46 9.85
C ALA A 271 -3.28 -11.51 10.66
N GLY A 272 -2.50 -10.69 9.97
CA GLY A 272 -1.55 -9.76 10.58
C GLY A 272 -0.32 -10.39 11.24
N ALA A 273 -0.18 -11.72 11.28
CA ALA A 273 1.00 -12.37 11.85
C ALA A 273 2.28 -12.03 11.07
N THR A 274 3.43 -12.10 11.74
CA THR A 274 4.72 -11.98 11.06
C THR A 274 4.91 -13.18 10.15
N HIS A 275 5.04 -12.95 8.84
CA HIS A 275 5.27 -14.00 7.85
C HIS A 275 6.75 -14.12 7.54
N LEU A 276 7.35 -15.24 7.91
CA LEU A 276 8.70 -15.59 7.49
C LEU A 276 8.61 -16.27 6.12
N ARG A 277 8.78 -15.47 5.06
CA ARG A 277 8.56 -15.91 3.69
C ARG A 277 9.66 -16.86 3.23
N THR A 278 9.29 -18.11 2.97
CA THR A 278 10.22 -19.16 2.55
C THR A 278 10.46 -19.15 1.03
N HIS A 279 11.44 -19.91 0.57
CA HIS A 279 11.67 -20.17 -0.86
C HIS A 279 11.17 -21.56 -1.21
N ASN A 280 10.39 -21.70 -2.28
CA ASN A 280 9.90 -23.00 -2.69
C ASN A 280 11.01 -23.91 -3.25
N ASP A 281 12.15 -23.34 -3.66
CA ASP A 281 13.33 -24.11 -4.08
C ASP A 281 13.97 -24.92 -2.94
N ASP A 282 13.73 -24.56 -1.67
CA ASP A 282 14.23 -25.32 -0.51
C ASP A 282 13.34 -26.52 -0.11
N LYS A 283 12.24 -26.80 -0.85
CA LYS A 283 11.27 -27.87 -0.52
C LYS A 283 11.84 -29.29 -0.39
N ALA A 284 13.02 -29.53 -0.97
CA ALA A 284 13.70 -30.83 -0.92
C ALA A 284 14.71 -30.92 0.24
N ASN A 285 14.74 -29.95 1.15
CA ASN A 285 15.72 -29.92 2.22
C ASN A 285 15.46 -30.97 3.32
N HIS A 286 16.53 -31.63 3.78
CA HIS A 286 16.48 -32.71 4.79
C HIS A 286 17.21 -32.36 6.10
N GLU A 287 17.76 -31.16 6.25
CA GLU A 287 18.56 -30.78 7.42
C GLU A 287 17.72 -30.82 8.70
N ALA A 288 18.29 -31.32 9.79
CA ALA A 288 17.62 -31.31 11.10
C ALA A 288 17.44 -29.88 11.65
N GLU A 289 18.37 -29.00 11.32
CA GLU A 289 18.39 -27.59 11.74
C GLU A 289 18.50 -26.71 10.50
N PHE A 290 17.42 -26.69 9.73
CA PHE A 290 17.36 -26.00 8.45
C PHE A 290 17.25 -24.49 8.63
N LEU A 291 16.32 -24.03 9.47
CA LEU A 291 15.95 -22.63 9.61
C LEU A 291 16.04 -22.21 11.08
N ARG A 292 16.78 -21.12 11.34
CA ARG A 292 16.95 -20.54 12.67
C ARG A 292 16.59 -19.07 12.66
N PHE A 293 15.99 -18.58 13.75
CA PHE A 293 15.73 -17.17 13.97
C PHE A 293 15.54 -16.90 15.47
N GLN A 294 15.46 -15.62 15.84
CA GLN A 294 15.27 -15.16 17.22
C GLN A 294 13.94 -14.41 17.34
N THR A 295 13.23 -14.63 18.44
CA THR A 295 12.11 -13.76 18.85
C THR A 295 12.46 -13.00 20.11
N ASN A 296 12.11 -11.71 20.18
CA ASN A 296 12.33 -10.90 21.39
C ASN A 296 11.30 -11.18 22.50
N LEU A 297 10.10 -11.67 22.13
CA LEU A 297 9.00 -11.96 23.05
C LEU A 297 8.57 -13.43 22.95
N PRO A 298 7.92 -13.98 24.00
CA PRO A 298 7.16 -15.21 23.89
C PRO A 298 6.10 -15.09 22.79
N ALA A 299 5.96 -16.15 21.98
CA ALA A 299 5.15 -16.12 20.78
C ALA A 299 4.46 -17.47 20.52
N VAL A 300 3.52 -17.48 19.59
CA VAL A 300 3.00 -18.71 18.98
C VAL A 300 3.61 -18.82 17.59
N LEU A 301 4.28 -19.95 17.35
CA LEU A 301 4.77 -20.34 16.05
C LEU A 301 3.71 -21.16 15.35
N TYR A 302 3.37 -20.78 14.13
CA TYR A 302 2.55 -21.54 13.22
C TYR A 302 3.38 -22.03 12.05
N LEU A 303 3.23 -23.30 11.72
CA LEU A 303 3.83 -23.94 10.57
C LEU A 303 2.71 -24.45 9.66
N ALA A 304 2.59 -23.87 8.48
CA ALA A 304 1.64 -24.29 7.48
C ALA A 304 2.33 -25.21 6.48
N TYR A 305 1.89 -26.46 6.43
CA TYR A 305 2.50 -27.52 5.65
C TYR A 305 1.62 -27.94 4.47
N ASP A 306 2.23 -28.37 3.38
CA ASP A 306 1.57 -28.86 2.16
C ASP A 306 0.46 -29.87 2.51
N GLY A 307 -0.80 -29.51 2.26
CA GLY A 307 -1.97 -30.29 2.67
C GLY A 307 -2.16 -31.60 1.89
N ARG A 308 -1.36 -31.85 0.84
CA ARG A 308 -1.42 -33.09 0.06
C ARG A 308 -0.72 -34.25 0.77
N THR A 309 0.17 -33.98 1.73
CA THR A 309 0.96 -35.00 2.42
C THR A 309 1.02 -34.74 3.92
N ALA A 310 1.32 -35.77 4.70
CA ALA A 310 1.60 -35.60 6.12
C ALA A 310 3.00 -35.01 6.33
N PRO A 311 3.18 -34.04 7.24
CA PRO A 311 4.50 -33.51 7.55
C PRO A 311 5.39 -34.57 8.22
N PRO A 312 6.73 -34.50 8.05
CA PRO A 312 7.65 -35.32 8.80
C PRO A 312 7.45 -35.16 10.31
N LYS A 313 7.42 -36.27 11.05
CA LYS A 313 7.21 -36.26 12.51
C LYS A 313 8.23 -35.38 13.24
N ALA A 314 9.48 -35.37 12.78
CA ALA A 314 10.54 -34.55 13.35
C ALA A 314 10.31 -33.03 13.15
N LEU A 315 9.67 -32.63 12.05
CA LEU A 315 9.39 -31.21 11.75
C LEU A 315 8.32 -30.63 12.67
N VAL A 316 7.25 -31.39 12.90
CA VAL A 316 6.09 -30.97 13.72
C VAL A 316 6.15 -31.48 15.16
N ALA A 317 7.33 -31.94 15.60
CA ALA A 317 7.51 -32.42 16.97
C ALA A 317 7.19 -31.32 17.99
N GLY A 318 6.32 -31.63 18.95
CA GLY A 318 5.83 -30.68 19.95
C GLY A 318 4.87 -29.62 19.39
N MET A 319 4.34 -29.80 18.18
CA MET A 319 3.29 -28.96 17.61
C MET A 319 1.93 -29.66 17.65
N GLU A 320 0.89 -28.86 17.91
CA GLU A 320 -0.52 -29.23 17.80
C GLU A 320 -0.98 -29.02 16.36
N LYS A 321 -1.70 -29.99 15.79
CA LYS A 321 -2.42 -29.79 14.53
C LYS A 321 -3.71 -29.01 14.82
N THR A 322 -3.97 -27.97 14.02
CA THR A 322 -5.17 -27.13 14.15
C THR A 322 -6.20 -27.47 13.05
N ASP A 323 -7.41 -26.93 13.18
CA ASP A 323 -8.45 -26.99 12.14
C ASP A 323 -8.26 -25.92 11.05
N MET A 324 -7.25 -25.07 11.19
CA MET A 324 -6.99 -23.99 10.25
C MET A 324 -6.34 -24.49 8.95
N MET A 325 -6.74 -23.87 7.85
CA MET A 325 -6.23 -24.13 6.51
C MET A 325 -5.96 -22.83 5.77
N LEU A 326 -4.81 -22.74 5.12
CA LEU A 326 -4.49 -21.65 4.18
C LEU A 326 -4.71 -22.14 2.75
N LYS A 327 -5.05 -21.23 1.84
CA LYS A 327 -5.07 -21.51 0.39
C LYS A 327 -4.26 -20.49 -0.39
N ILE A 328 -3.73 -20.91 -1.52
CA ILE A 328 -2.91 -20.07 -2.40
C ILE A 328 -3.46 -20.05 -3.83
N SER A 329 -2.99 -19.11 -4.64
CA SER A 329 -3.56 -18.79 -5.96
C SER A 329 -3.46 -19.90 -7.01
N ASN A 330 -2.64 -20.93 -6.79
CA ASN A 330 -2.60 -22.12 -7.66
C ASN A 330 -3.55 -23.24 -7.22
N GLY A 331 -4.38 -23.01 -6.19
CA GLY A 331 -5.33 -23.98 -5.65
C GLY A 331 -4.78 -24.89 -4.56
N GLU A 332 -3.48 -24.84 -4.25
CA GLU A 332 -2.92 -25.61 -3.14
C GLU A 332 -3.41 -25.11 -1.79
N SER A 333 -3.52 -26.04 -0.84
CA SER A 333 -3.94 -25.79 0.53
C SER A 333 -2.89 -26.25 1.53
N PHE A 334 -2.76 -25.54 2.66
CA PHE A 334 -1.78 -25.86 3.70
C PHE A 334 -2.47 -26.09 5.03
N SER A 335 -2.21 -27.25 5.66
CA SER A 335 -2.65 -27.55 7.02
C SER A 335 -1.77 -26.85 8.03
N VAL A 336 -2.36 -26.22 9.04
CA VAL A 336 -1.62 -25.42 10.02
C VAL A 336 -1.39 -26.19 11.31
N TYR A 337 -0.14 -26.16 11.77
CA TYR A 337 0.34 -26.67 13.05
C TYR A 337 0.82 -25.51 13.91
N ARG A 338 0.74 -25.62 15.23
CA ARG A 338 1.19 -24.56 16.13
C ARG A 338 1.92 -25.06 17.36
N ARG A 339 2.81 -24.24 17.91
CA ARG A 339 3.35 -24.40 19.26
C ARG A 339 3.69 -23.05 19.88
N SER A 340 3.64 -22.97 21.21
CA SER A 340 4.20 -21.83 21.94
C SER A 340 5.72 -21.88 21.91
N VAL A 341 6.36 -20.73 21.75
CA VAL A 341 7.81 -20.55 21.84
C VAL A 341 8.14 -19.50 22.89
N LYS A 342 9.22 -19.73 23.65
CA LYS A 342 9.77 -18.71 24.54
C LYS A 342 10.50 -17.64 23.71
N ALA A 343 10.71 -16.46 24.30
CA ALA A 343 11.64 -15.50 23.71
C ALA A 343 13.03 -16.14 23.56
N GLY A 344 13.71 -15.84 22.47
CA GLY A 344 15.03 -16.37 22.12
C GLY A 344 15.01 -17.21 20.83
N GLU A 345 15.91 -18.19 20.76
CA GLU A 345 16.16 -18.95 19.54
C GLU A 345 15.00 -19.90 19.21
N VAL A 346 14.65 -19.93 17.93
CA VAL A 346 13.73 -20.89 17.34
C VAL A 346 14.41 -21.60 16.18
N ILE A 347 14.31 -22.92 16.17
CA ILE A 347 14.89 -23.80 15.15
C ILE A 347 13.77 -24.66 14.54
N LEU A 348 13.80 -24.78 13.21
CA LEU A 348 12.93 -25.66 12.42
C LEU A 348 13.77 -26.55 11.50
N GLY A 349 13.32 -27.80 11.32
CA GLY A 349 13.91 -28.76 10.39
C GLY A 349 13.51 -28.48 8.94
N GLY A 350 14.20 -29.14 8.01
CA GLY A 350 13.92 -29.08 6.58
C GLY A 350 12.58 -29.70 6.24
N ASN A 351 12.04 -29.34 5.07
CA ASN A 351 10.72 -29.77 4.62
C ASN A 351 10.56 -31.29 4.54
N LYS A 352 11.65 -32.02 4.30
CA LYS A 352 11.73 -33.48 4.21
C LYS A 352 12.65 -34.09 5.28
N VAL A 353 12.83 -33.40 6.42
CA VAL A 353 13.68 -33.89 7.53
C VAL A 353 13.29 -35.31 7.95
N GLY A 354 14.25 -36.23 7.93
CA GLY A 354 14.04 -37.62 8.36
C GLY A 354 13.20 -38.49 7.40
N GLY A 355 12.97 -38.08 6.14
CA GLY A 355 12.30 -38.95 5.16
C GLY A 355 11.78 -38.22 3.92
N SER A 356 10.57 -38.57 3.50
CA SER A 356 9.81 -37.87 2.46
C SER A 356 9.00 -36.72 3.07
N GLY A 357 8.43 -35.86 2.23
CA GLY A 357 7.62 -34.72 2.66
C GLY A 357 6.91 -34.07 1.48
N GLY A 358 6.24 -32.95 1.72
CA GLY A 358 5.50 -32.17 0.75
C GLY A 358 6.31 -31.68 -0.44
N GLU A 359 5.60 -31.39 -1.52
CA GLU A 359 6.15 -30.88 -2.79
C GLU A 359 6.06 -29.34 -2.88
N SER A 360 5.56 -28.73 -1.81
CA SER A 360 5.59 -27.29 -1.57
C SER A 360 6.31 -27.01 -0.25
N MET A 361 7.16 -25.98 -0.23
CA MET A 361 7.87 -25.57 0.99
C MET A 361 6.86 -25.03 2.00
N TYR A 362 7.02 -25.40 3.27
CA TYR A 362 6.18 -24.91 4.36
C TYR A 362 6.27 -23.39 4.52
N GLN A 363 5.23 -22.80 5.10
CA GLN A 363 5.20 -21.39 5.51
C GLN A 363 5.28 -21.29 7.03
N VAL A 364 5.94 -20.24 7.52
CA VAL A 364 6.11 -19.98 8.95
C VAL A 364 5.49 -18.63 9.29
N PHE A 365 4.64 -18.64 10.30
CA PHE A 365 4.03 -17.42 10.85
C PHE A 365 4.29 -17.34 12.35
N ILE A 366 4.59 -16.15 12.84
CA ILE A 366 4.80 -15.90 14.26
C ILE A 366 3.82 -14.82 14.69
N SER A 367 3.02 -15.12 15.73
CA SER A 367 2.15 -14.14 16.37
C SER A 367 2.51 -14.02 17.84
N ARG A 368 2.13 -12.90 18.46
CA ARG A 368 2.25 -12.76 19.92
C ARG A 368 1.45 -13.87 20.62
N ALA A 369 1.98 -14.40 21.71
CA ALA A 369 1.28 -15.38 22.52
C ALA A 369 0.10 -14.70 23.23
N VAL A 370 -1.11 -14.99 22.74
CA VAL A 370 -2.40 -14.59 23.33
C VAL A 370 -2.64 -13.08 23.34
N ALA A 371 -3.57 -12.62 22.49
CA ALA A 371 -4.46 -11.55 22.91
C ALA A 371 -5.88 -12.08 22.78
N LYS A 372 -6.64 -12.02 23.88
CA LYS A 372 -8.09 -11.98 23.80
C LYS A 372 -8.44 -10.92 22.75
N LYS A 373 -9.37 -11.23 21.84
CA LYS A 373 -9.86 -10.26 20.86
C LYS A 373 -10.33 -9.01 21.59
N THR A 374 -9.70 -7.87 21.30
CA THR A 374 -10.04 -6.57 21.86
C THR A 374 -11.41 -6.14 21.38
N THR A 375 -12.19 -5.62 22.32
CA THR A 375 -13.55 -5.15 22.08
C THR A 375 -13.60 -3.62 22.00
N ILE A 376 -14.63 -3.10 21.33
CA ILE A 376 -14.90 -1.65 21.27
C ILE A 376 -15.07 -1.08 22.69
N ALA A 377 -15.69 -1.83 23.61
CA ALA A 377 -15.87 -1.40 24.99
C ALA A 377 -14.54 -1.21 25.74
N GLU A 378 -13.61 -2.16 25.62
CA GLU A 378 -12.27 -2.05 26.23
C GLU A 378 -11.48 -0.86 25.68
N ALA A 379 -11.58 -0.59 24.37
CA ALA A 379 -10.96 0.58 23.78
C ALA A 379 -11.56 1.89 24.29
N LYS A 380 -12.90 1.96 24.38
CA LYS A 380 -13.60 3.15 24.89
C LYS A 380 -13.29 3.43 26.36
N GLU A 381 -13.20 2.40 27.20
CA GLU A 381 -12.85 2.53 28.61
C GLU A 381 -11.43 3.08 28.81
N ALA A 382 -10.52 2.77 27.89
CA ALA A 382 -9.13 3.24 27.92
C ALA A 382 -8.91 4.67 27.39
N LEU A 383 -9.88 5.26 26.67
CA LEU A 383 -9.77 6.61 26.08
C LEU A 383 -9.34 7.72 27.05
N PRO A 384 -9.81 7.78 28.31
CA PRO A 384 -9.38 8.82 29.25
C PRO A 384 -7.87 8.80 29.56
N LYS A 385 -7.20 7.67 29.31
CA LYS A 385 -5.75 7.48 29.49
C LYS A 385 -4.99 7.55 28.18
N ALA A 386 -5.62 7.99 27.09
CA ALA A 386 -5.04 7.87 25.76
C ALA A 386 -3.77 8.72 25.60
N GLU A 387 -2.68 8.12 25.14
CA GLU A 387 -1.40 8.78 24.89
C GLU A 387 -1.13 8.97 23.40
N LEU A 388 -1.16 10.22 22.93
CA LEU A 388 -0.94 10.54 21.51
C LEU A 388 0.43 10.08 20.99
N LYS A 389 1.46 10.12 21.84
CA LYS A 389 2.80 9.66 21.47
C LYS A 389 2.81 8.14 21.21
N HIS A 390 2.22 7.36 22.11
CA HIS A 390 2.09 5.91 21.91
C HIS A 390 1.18 5.59 20.72
N GLY A 391 0.11 6.36 20.50
CA GLY A 391 -0.74 6.22 19.31
C GLY A 391 0.02 6.40 18.00
N LYS A 392 0.90 7.40 17.91
CA LYS A 392 1.80 7.60 16.77
C LYS A 392 2.75 6.42 16.58
N GLU A 393 3.33 5.91 17.66
CA GLU A 393 4.23 4.75 17.65
C GLU A 393 3.50 3.50 17.14
N ILE A 394 2.25 3.26 17.56
CA ILE A 394 1.43 2.14 17.06
C ILE A 394 1.14 2.33 15.56
N PHE A 395 0.76 3.53 15.13
CA PHE A 395 0.42 3.80 13.73
C PHE A 395 1.57 3.50 12.76
N PHE A 396 2.78 3.94 13.11
CA PHE A 396 3.99 3.71 12.31
C PHE A 396 4.75 2.42 12.66
N GLY A 397 4.29 1.69 13.66
CA GLY A 397 4.89 0.45 14.15
C GLY A 397 3.92 -0.72 14.01
N ARG A 398 3.56 -1.34 15.14
CA ARG A 398 2.81 -2.61 15.20
C ARG A 398 1.36 -2.55 14.72
N GLY A 399 0.74 -1.37 14.67
CA GLY A 399 -0.56 -1.20 14.03
C GLY A 399 -0.46 -1.29 12.51
N THR A 400 0.74 -1.11 11.93
CA THR A 400 1.02 -1.13 10.49
C THR A 400 0.13 -0.24 9.64
N CYS A 401 -0.52 0.74 10.26
CA CYS A 401 -1.45 1.63 9.56
C CYS A 401 -0.74 2.38 8.44
N PHE A 402 0.54 2.71 8.63
CA PHE A 402 1.39 3.33 7.60
C PHE A 402 1.55 2.51 6.32
N ALA A 403 1.34 1.19 6.35
CA ALA A 403 1.43 0.34 5.17
C ALA A 403 0.33 0.68 4.15
N CYS A 404 -0.81 1.20 4.63
CA CYS A 404 -1.94 1.59 3.78
C CYS A 404 -2.28 3.08 3.86
N HIS A 405 -1.94 3.78 4.94
CA HIS A 405 -2.27 5.18 5.16
C HIS A 405 -1.01 6.04 5.19
N LYS A 406 -1.05 7.18 4.51
CA LYS A 406 0.05 8.15 4.47
C LYS A 406 -0.23 9.29 5.44
N VAL A 407 0.76 9.68 6.25
CA VAL A 407 0.71 10.87 7.12
C VAL A 407 2.04 11.62 6.98
N GLY A 408 1.97 12.86 6.50
CA GLY A 408 3.16 13.60 6.06
C GLY A 408 3.88 12.85 4.95
N ASP A 409 5.20 12.67 5.07
CA ASP A 409 6.01 11.93 4.10
C ASP A 409 6.12 10.42 4.39
N ARG A 410 5.46 9.91 5.45
CA ARG A 410 5.56 8.51 5.87
C ARG A 410 4.29 7.73 5.49
N GLY A 411 4.50 6.50 5.02
CA GLY A 411 3.43 5.55 4.67
C GLY A 411 3.07 5.56 3.19
N VAL A 412 2.05 4.78 2.83
CA VAL A 412 1.57 4.62 1.44
C VAL A 412 0.12 5.11 1.34
N ALA A 413 -0.28 5.69 0.20
CA ALA A 413 -1.65 6.15 -0.03
C ALA A 413 -2.46 5.07 -0.77
N ILE A 414 -2.77 3.97 -0.07
CA ILE A 414 -3.57 2.82 -0.56
C ILE A 414 -4.97 2.87 0.06
N GLY A 415 -5.06 3.13 1.36
CA GLY A 415 -6.28 3.35 2.11
C GLY A 415 -6.70 4.83 2.14
N PRO A 416 -7.87 5.14 2.73
CA PRO A 416 -8.41 6.50 2.78
C PRO A 416 -7.51 7.46 3.56
N ASP A 417 -7.55 8.74 3.19
CA ASP A 417 -6.79 9.76 3.90
C ASP A 417 -7.34 9.96 5.33
N LEU A 418 -6.43 9.86 6.31
CA LEU A 418 -6.70 10.03 7.72
C LEU A 418 -6.38 11.45 8.20
N VAL A 419 -5.68 12.25 7.41
CA VAL A 419 -5.39 13.65 7.74
C VAL A 419 -6.70 14.44 7.76
N GLY A 420 -6.91 15.20 8.84
CA GLY A 420 -8.13 15.96 9.08
C GLY A 420 -9.39 15.12 9.31
N ILE A 421 -9.27 13.81 9.57
CA ILE A 421 -10.42 12.90 9.72
C ILE A 421 -11.39 13.34 10.84
N GLY A 422 -10.90 13.99 11.89
CA GLY A 422 -11.73 14.52 12.98
C GLY A 422 -12.76 15.57 12.55
N LYS A 423 -12.66 16.11 11.33
CA LYS A 423 -13.69 16.98 10.72
C LYS A 423 -14.82 16.19 10.05
N ARG A 424 -14.57 14.92 9.69
CA ARG A 424 -15.45 14.09 8.85
C ARG A 424 -16.09 12.93 9.64
N ARG A 425 -15.46 12.48 10.73
CA ARG A 425 -15.85 11.29 11.51
C ARG A 425 -15.59 11.53 12.99
N ASP A 426 -16.28 10.75 13.83
CA ASP A 426 -16.13 10.78 15.29
C ASP A 426 -15.15 9.68 15.79
N MET A 427 -14.89 9.70 17.10
CA MET A 427 -14.00 8.72 17.76
C MET A 427 -14.53 7.29 17.62
N ASP A 428 -15.84 7.12 17.71
CA ASP A 428 -16.50 5.80 17.64
C ASP A 428 -16.28 5.15 16.28
N TYR A 429 -16.37 5.93 15.20
CA TYR A 429 -16.06 5.49 13.85
C TYR A 429 -14.62 5.00 13.72
N VAL A 430 -13.64 5.71 14.30
CA VAL A 430 -12.22 5.33 14.20
C VAL A 430 -11.94 4.05 14.99
N ILE A 431 -12.50 3.91 16.19
CA ILE A 431 -12.38 2.69 17.02
C ILE A 431 -13.03 1.50 16.30
N GLN A 432 -14.26 1.66 15.82
CA GLN A 432 -14.98 0.59 15.13
C GLN A 432 -14.26 0.21 13.83
N SER A 433 -13.82 1.18 13.03
CA SER A 433 -13.05 0.89 11.82
C SER A 433 -11.81 0.07 12.16
N THR A 434 -11.09 0.42 13.25
CA THR A 434 -9.89 -0.27 13.74
C THR A 434 -10.13 -1.73 14.11
N LEU A 435 -11.23 -2.04 14.79
CA LEU A 435 -11.50 -3.37 15.35
C LEU A 435 -12.41 -4.23 14.45
N GLU A 436 -13.25 -3.60 13.65
CA GLU A 436 -14.29 -4.19 12.82
C GLU A 436 -14.26 -3.54 11.42
N PRO A 437 -13.17 -3.68 10.66
CA PRO A 437 -12.98 -2.95 9.41
C PRO A 437 -14.00 -3.28 8.31
N ASP A 438 -14.70 -4.42 8.43
CA ASP A 438 -15.75 -4.85 7.51
C ASP A 438 -17.13 -4.23 7.83
N ALA A 439 -17.29 -3.60 9.01
CA ALA A 439 -18.56 -3.01 9.43
C ALA A 439 -18.99 -1.83 8.55
N TYR A 440 -18.01 -1.06 8.05
CA TYR A 440 -18.24 0.03 7.11
C TYR A 440 -17.01 0.20 6.21
N ILE A 441 -17.16 -0.09 4.93
CA ILE A 441 -16.10 0.07 3.94
C ILE A 441 -16.36 1.33 3.13
N VAL A 442 -15.41 2.27 3.14
CA VAL A 442 -15.48 3.48 2.32
C VAL A 442 -15.50 3.10 0.84
N GLU A 443 -16.40 3.71 0.07
CA GLU A 443 -16.51 3.50 -1.38
C GLU A 443 -15.15 3.75 -2.07
N GLY A 444 -14.75 2.82 -2.94
CA GLY A 444 -13.46 2.84 -3.64
C GLY A 444 -12.32 2.11 -2.90
N PHE A 445 -12.54 1.66 -1.66
CA PHE A 445 -11.55 0.93 -0.87
C PHE A 445 -11.95 -0.53 -0.58
N GLN A 446 -13.01 -1.02 -1.21
CA GLN A 446 -13.37 -2.45 -1.15
C GLN A 446 -12.29 -3.29 -1.83
N GLN A 447 -11.87 -4.37 -1.17
CA GLN A 447 -11.00 -5.34 -1.81
C GLN A 447 -11.80 -6.08 -2.89
N THR A 448 -11.32 -6.06 -4.12
CA THR A 448 -11.93 -6.73 -5.28
C THR A 448 -11.03 -7.88 -5.72
N SER A 449 -11.65 -9.01 -6.01
CA SER A 449 -10.99 -10.13 -6.70
C SER A 449 -11.48 -10.22 -8.15
N LEU A 450 -10.55 -10.31 -9.08
CA LEU A 450 -10.82 -10.49 -10.51
C LEU A 450 -10.25 -11.84 -10.94
N GLU A 451 -11.13 -12.81 -11.20
CA GLU A 451 -10.77 -14.01 -11.94
C GLU A 451 -10.70 -13.65 -13.42
N MET A 452 -9.52 -13.82 -14.02
CA MET A 452 -9.24 -13.52 -15.41
C MET A 452 -9.53 -14.72 -16.30
N LYS A 453 -9.87 -14.48 -17.58
CA LYS A 453 -10.06 -15.55 -18.58
C LYS A 453 -8.79 -16.38 -18.82
N ASP A 454 -7.62 -15.80 -18.59
CA ASP A 454 -6.32 -16.48 -18.68
C ASP A 454 -5.98 -17.33 -17.44
N GLY A 455 -6.87 -17.37 -16.44
CA GLY A 455 -6.71 -18.16 -15.23
C GLY A 455 -6.03 -17.42 -14.07
N ARG A 456 -5.53 -16.19 -14.26
CA ARG A 456 -5.01 -15.38 -13.14
C ARG A 456 -6.14 -14.96 -12.19
N VAL A 457 -5.83 -14.81 -10.91
CA VAL A 457 -6.72 -14.17 -9.94
C VAL A 457 -6.00 -12.96 -9.36
N LEU A 458 -6.51 -11.76 -9.64
CA LEU A 458 -5.96 -10.49 -9.17
C LEU A 458 -6.73 -10.01 -7.94
N PHE A 459 -6.03 -9.44 -6.97
CA PHE A 459 -6.62 -8.85 -5.76
C PHE A 459 -6.17 -7.41 -5.60
N GLY A 460 -7.12 -6.47 -5.50
CA GLY A 460 -6.82 -5.06 -5.32
C GLY A 460 -8.09 -4.21 -5.22
N MET A 461 -7.96 -2.90 -5.16
CA MET A 461 -9.11 -1.99 -5.15
C MET A 461 -9.32 -1.39 -6.54
N ILE A 462 -10.57 -1.20 -6.93
CA ILE A 462 -10.87 -0.51 -8.18
C ILE A 462 -10.66 1.00 -7.94
N GLY A 463 -9.57 1.53 -8.49
CA GLY A 463 -9.30 2.97 -8.45
C GLY A 463 -10.05 3.75 -9.53
N GLU A 464 -10.36 3.08 -10.64
CA GLU A 464 -11.16 3.63 -11.74
C GLU A 464 -11.83 2.49 -12.50
N GLU A 465 -13.05 2.71 -12.98
CA GLU A 465 -13.75 1.80 -13.87
C GLU A 465 -14.47 2.58 -14.98
N THR A 466 -14.23 2.17 -16.21
CA THR A 466 -14.94 2.59 -17.41
C THR A 466 -15.45 1.35 -18.15
N ALA A 467 -16.21 1.55 -19.22
CA ALA A 467 -16.63 0.44 -20.09
C ALA A 467 -15.46 -0.26 -20.79
N LEU A 468 -14.29 0.38 -20.92
CA LEU A 468 -13.13 -0.13 -21.67
C LEU A 468 -11.95 -0.56 -20.79
N SER A 469 -11.88 -0.05 -19.57
CA SER A 469 -10.75 -0.27 -18.67
C SER A 469 -11.19 -0.28 -17.21
N MET A 470 -10.56 -1.13 -16.43
CA MET A 470 -10.63 -1.16 -14.98
C MET A 470 -9.23 -1.06 -14.42
N LYS A 471 -8.99 -0.06 -13.57
CA LYS A 471 -7.70 0.15 -12.94
C LYS A 471 -7.70 -0.43 -11.55
N LEU A 472 -6.96 -1.51 -11.37
CA LEU A 472 -6.81 -2.21 -10.10
C LEU A 472 -5.56 -1.74 -9.37
N VAL A 473 -5.73 -1.20 -8.17
CA VAL A 473 -4.64 -0.85 -7.25
C VAL A 473 -4.36 -2.06 -6.36
N LEU A 474 -3.20 -2.67 -6.55
CA LEU A 474 -2.75 -3.80 -5.73
C LEU A 474 -2.33 -3.35 -4.33
N LEU A 475 -2.24 -4.31 -3.42
CA LEU A 475 -1.70 -4.13 -2.07
C LEU A 475 -0.25 -3.62 -2.04
N THR A 476 0.49 -3.81 -3.12
CA THR A 476 1.85 -3.28 -3.29
C THR A 476 1.84 -1.77 -3.61
N GLY A 477 0.67 -1.18 -3.87
CA GLY A 477 0.52 0.16 -4.44
C GLY A 477 0.66 0.20 -5.96
N GLU A 478 1.05 -0.92 -6.59
CA GLU A 478 1.11 -1.08 -8.04
C GLU A 478 -0.29 -0.91 -8.66
N GLN A 479 -0.34 -0.31 -9.84
CA GLN A 479 -1.58 -0.12 -10.58
C GLN A 479 -1.55 -0.99 -11.83
N ILE A 480 -2.52 -1.89 -11.96
CA ILE A 480 -2.70 -2.74 -13.12
C ILE A 480 -3.94 -2.28 -13.86
N VAL A 481 -3.82 -2.13 -15.18
CA VAL A 481 -4.98 -1.90 -16.06
C VAL A 481 -5.46 -3.26 -16.57
N VAL A 482 -6.74 -3.52 -16.36
CA VAL A 482 -7.43 -4.74 -16.74
C VAL A 482 -8.54 -4.36 -17.70
N LYS A 483 -8.73 -5.10 -18.79
CA LYS A 483 -9.91 -4.87 -19.64
C LYS A 483 -11.11 -5.62 -19.06
N PRO A 484 -12.29 -5.00 -18.92
CA PRO A 484 -13.47 -5.67 -18.37
C PRO A 484 -13.87 -6.95 -19.13
N ASP A 485 -13.60 -7.02 -20.43
CA ASP A 485 -13.88 -8.19 -21.26
C ASP A 485 -12.92 -9.37 -21.03
N GLU A 486 -11.75 -9.14 -20.42
CA GLU A 486 -10.81 -10.18 -20.00
C GLU A 486 -11.17 -10.76 -18.61
N VAL A 487 -12.06 -10.10 -17.87
CA VAL A 487 -12.52 -10.57 -16.56
C VAL A 487 -13.56 -11.67 -16.76
N LYS A 488 -13.26 -12.86 -16.23
CA LYS A 488 -14.18 -13.99 -16.19
C LYS A 488 -15.21 -13.81 -15.07
N LYS A 489 -14.77 -13.38 -13.89
CA LYS A 489 -15.62 -13.14 -12.73
C LYS A 489 -15.02 -12.08 -11.85
N ARG A 490 -15.84 -11.11 -11.46
CA ARG A 490 -15.54 -10.12 -10.42
C ARG A 490 -16.25 -10.53 -9.15
N SER A 491 -15.53 -10.52 -8.03
CA SER A 491 -16.13 -10.59 -6.70
C SER A 491 -15.58 -9.44 -5.88
N ASP A 492 -16.43 -8.44 -5.65
CA ASP A 492 -16.17 -7.40 -4.68
C ASP A 492 -16.29 -8.05 -3.31
N ALA A 493 -15.16 -8.20 -2.63
CA ALA A 493 -15.17 -8.78 -1.30
C ALA A 493 -16.02 -7.89 -0.39
N LYS A 494 -16.85 -8.50 0.44
CA LYS A 494 -17.49 -7.81 1.58
C LYS A 494 -16.48 -7.55 2.71
N ASN A 495 -15.19 -7.50 2.37
CA ASN A 495 -14.09 -7.42 3.29
C ASN A 495 -13.25 -6.20 2.94
N SER A 496 -12.85 -5.49 3.97
CA SER A 496 -11.91 -4.40 3.93
C SER A 496 -10.50 -4.92 3.67
N ILE A 497 -9.70 -4.08 3.04
CA ILE A 497 -8.25 -4.28 2.94
C ILE A 497 -7.55 -4.05 4.30
N MET A 498 -8.26 -3.41 5.23
CA MET A 498 -7.74 -3.15 6.54
C MET A 498 -7.75 -4.44 7.38
N PRO A 499 -6.66 -4.80 8.07
CA PRO A 499 -6.55 -6.12 8.68
C PRO A 499 -7.56 -6.33 9.83
N ALA A 500 -8.47 -7.29 9.70
CA ALA A 500 -9.38 -7.69 10.78
C ALA A 500 -8.64 -8.18 12.04
N SER A 501 -7.38 -8.60 11.87
CA SER A 501 -6.49 -9.03 12.94
C SER A 501 -6.08 -7.94 13.91
N LEU A 502 -6.29 -6.66 13.62
CA LEU A 502 -5.94 -5.59 14.55
C LEU A 502 -6.62 -5.78 15.90
N SER A 503 -7.84 -6.33 15.91
CA SER A 503 -8.54 -6.74 17.13
C SER A 503 -7.84 -7.85 17.93
N ASN A 504 -6.98 -8.64 17.30
CA ASN A 504 -6.20 -9.71 17.93
C ASN A 504 -4.75 -9.31 18.24
N THR A 505 -4.31 -8.13 17.81
CA THR A 505 -2.90 -7.70 17.96
C THR A 505 -2.76 -6.41 18.76
N LEU A 506 -3.81 -5.59 18.83
CA LEU A 506 -3.87 -4.35 19.61
C LEU A 506 -4.76 -4.57 20.84
N SER A 507 -4.30 -4.14 22.02
CA SER A 507 -5.08 -4.09 23.26
C SER A 507 -6.07 -2.93 23.25
N GLY A 508 -6.99 -2.88 24.22
CA GLY A 508 -7.90 -1.74 24.37
C GLY A 508 -7.17 -0.40 24.49
N GLN A 509 -6.08 -0.34 25.26
CA GLN A 509 -5.27 0.87 25.39
C GLN A 509 -4.62 1.26 24.07
N ASP A 510 -4.14 0.29 23.29
CA ASP A 510 -3.50 0.56 22.00
C ASP A 510 -4.48 1.19 21.01
N VAL A 511 -5.70 0.66 20.97
CA VAL A 511 -6.78 1.17 20.12
C VAL A 511 -7.20 2.57 20.57
N ALA A 512 -7.26 2.82 21.88
CA ALA A 512 -7.54 4.15 22.43
C ALA A 512 -6.46 5.16 22.01
N ASP A 513 -5.18 4.81 22.19
CA ASP A 513 -4.04 5.67 21.90
C ASP A 513 -3.95 6.00 20.41
N ILE A 514 -4.03 5.00 19.53
CA ILE A 514 -3.97 5.22 18.08
C ILE A 514 -5.18 5.99 17.57
N SER A 515 -6.37 5.73 18.11
CA SER A 515 -7.58 6.45 17.70
C SER A 515 -7.50 7.93 18.12
N ALA A 516 -7.05 8.21 19.35
CA ALA A 516 -6.79 9.57 19.81
C ALA A 516 -5.75 10.30 18.95
N TRP A 517 -4.67 9.62 18.58
CA TRP A 517 -3.66 10.19 17.69
C TRP A 517 -4.19 10.46 16.28
N ILE A 518 -4.89 9.50 15.66
CA ILE A 518 -5.52 9.67 14.34
C ILE A 518 -6.49 10.86 14.35
N MET A 519 -7.30 11.00 15.40
CA MET A 519 -8.25 12.11 15.55
C MET A 519 -7.55 13.48 15.72
N SER A 520 -6.28 13.49 16.12
CA SER A 520 -5.48 14.72 16.26
C SER A 520 -4.80 15.19 14.96
N LEU A 521 -4.81 14.37 13.90
CA LEU A 521 -4.19 14.69 12.62
C LEU A 521 -4.91 15.86 11.93
N LYS A 522 -4.16 16.89 11.54
CA LYS A 522 -4.67 18.13 10.96
C LYS A 522 -4.37 18.27 9.49
#